data_AF-A0AAU7F8A0-F1
#
_entry.id   AF-A0AAU7F8A0-F1
#
_cell.length_a   1.000
_cell.length_b   1.000
_cell.length_c   1.000
_cell.angle_alpha   90.00
_cell.angle_beta   90.00
_cell.angle_gamma   90.00
#
_symmetry.space_group_name_H-M   'P 1'
#
loop_
_entity.id
_entity.type
_entity.pdbx_description
1 polymer ?
#
loop_
_entity_poly.entity_id
_entity_poly.type
_entity_poly.pdbx_seq_one_letter_code
_entity_poly.pdbx_strand_id
1 'polypeptide(L)'
;MQTGSRGFTLIELMIVVAIIGILAVIAYPNYTKYVQKSRRTDAFTPMSKIQQNQEKWRANNTAYTNDLSKLNVSATSEMGYYSLKITDDDATGFIVQASAQGVQTKDTGCTTLKLTVKNGNTTYDPASCWSK
;
A
#
# COMPACT_ATOMS: atom_id res chain seq x y z
N MET A 1 -57.78 -19.89 -14.81
CA MET A 1 -56.45 -20.53 -14.70
C MET A 1 -55.74 -19.93 -13.50
N GLN A 2 -55.74 -20.61 -12.36
CA GLN A 2 -54.93 -20.17 -11.20
C GLN A 2 -53.47 -20.53 -11.49
N THR A 3 -52.66 -19.53 -11.81
CA THR A 3 -51.21 -19.65 -11.80
C THR A 3 -50.76 -19.78 -10.35
N GLY A 4 -50.49 -21.02 -9.90
CA GLY A 4 -49.99 -21.27 -8.55
C GLY A 4 -48.70 -20.48 -8.30
N SER A 5 -48.69 -19.67 -7.25
CA SER A 5 -47.48 -19.03 -6.75
C SER A 5 -46.48 -20.12 -6.33
N ARG A 6 -45.37 -20.25 -7.06
CA ARG A 6 -44.28 -21.17 -6.70
C ARG A 6 -43.51 -20.56 -5.53
N GLY A 7 -43.74 -21.07 -4.32
CA GLY A 7 -43.00 -20.68 -3.12
C GLY A 7 -41.63 -21.37 -3.04
N PHE A 8 -40.66 -20.67 -2.46
CA PHE A 8 -39.32 -21.18 -2.14
C PHE A 8 -39.39 -22.10 -0.91
N THR A 9 -38.66 -23.21 -0.89
CA THR A 9 -38.58 -24.09 0.28
C THR A 9 -37.53 -23.61 1.28
N LEU A 10 -37.73 -23.92 2.57
CA LEU A 10 -36.74 -23.64 3.61
C LEU A 10 -35.43 -24.40 3.37
N ILE A 11 -35.50 -25.61 2.80
CA ILE A 11 -34.32 -26.40 2.51
C ILE A 11 -33.50 -25.81 1.36
N GLU A 12 -34.14 -25.27 0.31
CA GLU A 12 -33.44 -24.55 -0.76
C GLU A 12 -32.71 -23.33 -0.21
N LEU A 13 -33.34 -22.58 0.72
CA LEU A 13 -32.68 -21.45 1.37
C LEU A 13 -31.48 -21.87 2.21
N MET A 14 -31.59 -22.97 2.97
CA MET A 14 -30.49 -23.50 3.78
C MET A 14 -29.29 -23.92 2.93
N ILE A 15 -29.52 -24.57 1.78
CA ILE A 15 -28.45 -24.96 0.86
C ILE A 15 -27.78 -23.71 0.28
N VAL A 16 -28.54 -22.69 -0.12
CA VAL A 16 -27.99 -21.42 -0.63
C VAL A 16 -27.10 -20.74 0.41
N VAL A 17 -27.57 -20.66 1.67
CA VAL A 17 -26.78 -20.07 2.77
C VAL A 17 -25.50 -20.87 3.03
N ALA A 18 -25.56 -22.21 2.98
CA ALA A 18 -24.39 -23.07 3.14
C ALA A 18 -23.35 -22.80 2.04
N ILE A 19 -23.77 -22.69 0.78
CA ILE A 19 -22.88 -22.39 -0.36
C ILE A 19 -22.25 -21.00 -0.20
N ILE A 20 -23.04 -19.98 0.14
CA ILE A 20 -22.53 -18.62 0.36
C ILE A 20 -21.50 -18.59 1.49
N GLY A 21 -21.75 -19.33 2.59
CA GLY A 21 -20.82 -19.45 3.71
C GLY A 21 -19.44 -19.98 3.28
N ILE A 22 -19.41 -21.02 2.45
CA ILE A 22 -18.16 -21.61 1.93
C ILE A 22 -17.42 -20.60 1.05
N LEU A 23 -18.13 -19.94 0.14
CA LEU A 23 -17.52 -18.95 -0.77
C LEU A 23 -16.95 -17.75 -0.01
N ALA A 24 -17.66 -17.27 1.02
CA ALA A 24 -17.26 -16.11 1.81
C ALA A 24 -15.91 -16.30 2.51
N VAL A 25 -15.62 -17.51 3.01
CA VAL A 25 -14.36 -17.84 3.70
C VAL A 25 -13.14 -17.66 2.78
N ILE A 26 -13.28 -17.96 1.49
CA ILE A 26 -12.18 -17.83 0.51
C ILE A 26 -12.15 -16.41 -0.07
N ALA A 27 -13.32 -15.86 -0.42
CA ALA A 27 -13.42 -14.58 -1.10
C ALA A 27 -13.00 -13.40 -0.22
N TYR A 28 -13.39 -13.39 1.06
CA TYR A 28 -13.13 -12.28 1.96
C TYR A 28 -11.63 -11.98 2.17
N PRO A 29 -10.77 -12.94 2.61
CA PRO A 29 -9.35 -12.66 2.79
C PRO A 29 -8.67 -12.25 1.47
N ASN A 30 -9.04 -12.87 0.34
CA ASN A 30 -8.50 -12.51 -0.96
C ASN A 30 -8.85 -11.08 -1.38
N TYR A 31 -10.11 -10.68 -1.18
CA TYR A 31 -10.54 -9.31 -1.44
C TYR A 31 -9.81 -8.31 -0.53
N THR A 32 -9.66 -8.59 0.76
CA THR A 32 -8.93 -7.70 1.67
C THR A 32 -7.47 -7.51 1.25
N LYS A 33 -6.77 -8.59 0.84
CA LYS A 33 -5.41 -8.51 0.30
C LYS A 33 -5.33 -7.70 -0.98
N TYR A 34 -6.30 -7.84 -1.88
CA TYR A 34 -6.37 -7.05 -3.10
C TYR A 34 -6.52 -5.54 -2.79
N VAL A 35 -7.43 -5.18 -1.89
CA VAL A 35 -7.61 -3.79 -1.47
C VAL A 35 -6.37 -3.24 -0.78
N GLN A 36 -5.73 -4.02 0.10
CA GLN A 36 -4.46 -3.64 0.74
C GLN A 36 -3.36 -3.40 -0.29
N LYS A 37 -3.22 -4.27 -1.28
CA LYS A 37 -2.26 -4.10 -2.39
C LYS A 37 -2.53 -2.83 -3.18
N SER A 38 -3.81 -2.55 -3.50
CA SER A 38 -4.21 -1.32 -4.17
C SER A 38 -3.82 -0.08 -3.35
N ARG A 39 -4.06 -0.08 -2.03
CA ARG A 39 -3.69 1.01 -1.13
C ARG A 39 -2.18 1.25 -1.01
N ARG A 40 -1.32 0.26 -1.25
CA ARG A 40 0.16 0.48 -1.29
C ARG A 40 0.57 1.50 -2.35
N THR A 41 -0.21 1.64 -3.42
CA THR A 41 0.05 2.65 -4.45
C THR A 41 0.00 4.09 -3.91
N ASP A 42 -0.76 4.32 -2.83
CA ASP A 42 -0.81 5.59 -2.10
C ASP A 42 0.54 5.98 -1.50
N ALA A 43 1.37 5.00 -1.10
CA ALA A 43 2.74 5.24 -0.65
C ALA A 43 3.69 5.46 -1.83
N PHE A 44 3.54 4.71 -2.92
CA PHE A 44 4.47 4.73 -4.04
C PHE A 44 4.53 6.10 -4.74
N THR A 45 3.40 6.78 -4.85
CA THR A 45 3.33 8.12 -5.47
C THR A 45 4.21 9.15 -4.74
N PRO A 46 4.04 9.42 -3.43
CA PRO A 46 4.90 10.35 -2.71
C PRO A 46 6.34 9.83 -2.56
N MET A 47 6.58 8.52 -2.47
CA MET A 47 7.95 7.97 -2.45
C MET A 47 8.72 8.25 -3.76
N SER A 48 8.06 8.09 -4.91
CA SER A 48 8.63 8.45 -6.22
C SER A 48 8.87 9.97 -6.32
N LYS A 49 7.96 10.79 -5.78
CA LYS A 49 8.15 12.24 -5.71
C LYS A 49 9.36 12.62 -4.86
N ILE A 50 9.55 11.96 -3.71
CA ILE A 50 10.73 12.15 -2.86
C ILE A 50 11.99 11.82 -3.65
N GLN A 51 12.04 10.68 -4.34
CA GLN A 51 13.20 10.30 -5.15
C GLN A 51 13.52 11.37 -6.21
N GLN A 52 12.53 11.82 -6.99
CA GLN A 52 12.75 12.86 -7.99
C GLN A 52 13.23 14.20 -7.39
N ASN A 53 12.67 14.59 -6.24
CA ASN A 53 13.04 15.85 -5.59
C ASN A 53 14.39 15.77 -4.88
N GLN A 54 14.80 14.59 -4.42
CA GLN A 54 16.16 14.33 -3.92
C GLN A 54 17.20 14.55 -5.02
N GLU A 55 16.97 14.05 -6.23
CA GLU A 55 17.89 14.28 -7.35
C GLU A 55 17.97 15.77 -7.74
N LYS A 56 16.83 16.47 -7.72
CA LYS A 56 16.82 17.94 -7.91
C LYS A 56 17.58 18.66 -6.80
N TRP A 57 17.44 18.21 -5.56
CA TRP A 57 18.15 18.77 -4.41
C TRP A 57 19.67 18.59 -4.54
N ARG A 58 20.13 17.43 -5.01
CA ARG A 58 21.56 17.13 -5.23
C ARG A 58 22.23 17.99 -6.29
N ALA A 59 21.46 18.59 -7.21
CA ALA A 59 22.03 19.52 -8.19
C ALA A 59 22.67 20.75 -7.53
N ASN A 60 22.20 21.15 -6.34
CA ASN A 60 22.66 22.34 -5.63
C ASN A 60 23.30 22.07 -4.26
N ASN A 61 23.29 20.81 -3.79
CA ASN A 61 23.74 20.44 -2.45
C ASN A 61 24.65 19.22 -2.55
N THR A 62 25.69 19.15 -1.71
CA THR A 62 26.69 18.07 -1.72
C THR A 62 26.19 16.73 -1.16
N ALA A 63 25.06 16.74 -0.44
CA ALA A 63 24.40 15.56 0.11
C ALA A 63 22.90 15.58 -0.11
N TYR A 64 22.27 14.41 -0.02
CA TYR A 64 20.81 14.29 0.05
C TYR A 64 20.31 14.90 1.37
N THR A 65 19.00 15.11 1.48
CA THR A 65 18.39 15.68 2.71
C THR A 65 17.42 14.70 3.32
N ASN A 66 17.40 14.57 4.65
CA ASN A 66 16.32 13.88 5.37
C ASN A 66 15.07 14.72 5.63
N ASP A 67 15.13 16.02 5.37
CA ASP A 67 14.01 16.94 5.59
C ASP A 67 13.03 16.95 4.41
N LEU A 68 11.85 16.37 4.62
CA LEU A 68 10.77 16.32 3.63
C LEU A 68 10.24 17.70 3.23
N SER A 69 10.33 18.70 4.12
CA SER A 69 9.85 20.06 3.82
C SER A 69 10.70 20.72 2.73
N LYS A 70 12.01 20.47 2.73
CA LYS A 70 12.94 20.93 1.68
C LYS A 70 12.67 20.28 0.33
N LEU A 71 12.03 19.11 0.34
CA LEU A 71 11.62 18.38 -0.87
C LEU A 71 10.19 18.72 -1.30
N ASN A 72 9.47 19.60 -0.60
CA ASN A 72 8.07 19.93 -0.88
C ASN A 72 7.17 18.68 -0.96
N VAL A 73 7.37 17.74 -0.03
CA VAL A 73 6.55 16.54 0.12
C VAL A 73 5.94 16.48 1.52
N SER A 74 4.65 16.13 1.59
CA SER A 74 3.97 15.89 2.86
C SER A 74 4.52 14.64 3.56
N ALA A 75 4.57 14.67 4.89
CA ALA A 75 4.92 13.50 5.70
C ALA A 75 3.80 12.44 5.75
N THR A 76 2.66 12.69 5.11
CA THR A 76 1.54 11.74 5.02
C THR A 76 1.13 11.59 3.56
N SER A 77 0.80 10.37 3.15
CA SER A 77 0.27 10.08 1.82
C SER A 77 -1.09 10.74 1.60
N GLU A 78 -1.48 10.89 0.34
CA GLU A 78 -2.66 11.66 -0.04
C GLU A 78 -3.97 11.06 0.51
N MET A 79 -4.10 9.73 0.47
CA MET A 79 -5.25 9.05 1.06
C MET A 79 -5.07 8.72 2.55
N GLY A 80 -3.96 9.14 3.17
CA GLY A 80 -3.72 8.97 4.60
C GLY A 80 -3.40 7.54 5.04
N TYR A 81 -3.12 6.61 4.12
CA TYR A 81 -2.78 5.24 4.47
C TYR A 81 -1.33 5.05 4.93
N TYR A 82 -0.45 6.02 4.72
CA TYR A 82 0.96 5.94 5.09
C TYR A 82 1.52 7.25 5.62
N SER A 83 2.44 7.15 6.59
CA SER A 83 3.33 8.23 7.01
C SER A 83 4.72 8.03 6.41
N LEU A 84 5.29 9.06 5.80
CA LEU A 84 6.59 9.05 5.14
C LEU A 84 7.68 9.69 6.00
N LYS A 85 8.88 9.10 5.96
CA LYS A 85 10.08 9.64 6.58
C LYS A 85 11.30 9.27 5.72
N ILE A 86 12.30 10.14 5.69
CA ILE A 86 13.64 9.76 5.22
C ILE A 86 14.45 9.37 6.45
N THR A 87 14.86 8.11 6.52
CA THR A 87 15.46 7.52 7.73
C THR A 87 16.98 7.53 7.72
N ASP A 88 17.58 7.74 6.55
CA ASP A 88 19.02 7.84 6.35
C ASP A 88 19.29 8.65 5.07
N ASP A 89 20.38 9.42 5.06
CA ASP A 89 20.81 10.27 3.96
C ASP A 89 22.31 10.57 4.05
N ASP A 90 23.00 10.53 2.91
CA ASP A 90 24.38 10.99 2.80
C ASP A 90 24.68 11.54 1.39
N ALA A 91 25.96 11.64 1.01
CA ALA A 91 26.36 12.12 -0.32
C ALA A 91 26.01 11.15 -1.46
N THR A 92 25.79 9.86 -1.14
CA THR A 92 25.72 8.76 -2.08
C THR A 92 24.37 8.06 -2.12
N GLY A 93 23.48 8.37 -1.18
CA GLY A 93 22.16 7.77 -1.12
C GLY A 93 21.26 8.29 -0.02
N PHE A 94 20.05 7.72 0.03
CA PHE A 94 19.04 7.97 1.04
C PHE A 94 18.07 6.79 1.15
N ILE A 95 17.35 6.70 2.27
CA ILE A 95 16.29 5.72 2.51
C ILE A 95 14.97 6.43 2.77
N VAL A 96 13.97 6.18 1.94
CA VAL A 96 12.59 6.59 2.18
C VAL A 96 11.82 5.43 2.81
N GLN A 97 11.16 5.68 3.93
CA GLN A 97 10.29 4.74 4.61
C GLN A 97 8.85 5.26 4.64
N ALA A 98 7.91 4.47 4.12
CA ALA A 98 6.47 4.67 4.31
C ALA A 98 5.96 3.64 5.34
N SER A 99 5.31 4.12 6.41
CA SER A 99 4.78 3.29 7.48
C SER A 99 3.26 3.34 7.46
N ALA A 100 2.61 2.18 7.43
CA ALA A 100 1.17 2.04 7.29
C ALA A 100 0.42 2.70 8.46
N GLN A 101 -0.71 3.31 8.13
CA GLN A 101 -1.60 4.03 9.02
C GLN A 101 -3.03 3.47 8.91
N GLY A 102 -3.83 3.68 9.96
CA GLY A 102 -5.24 3.28 10.00
C GLY A 102 -5.47 1.83 9.58
N VAL A 103 -6.39 1.61 8.64
CA VAL A 103 -6.76 0.27 8.14
C VAL A 103 -5.63 -0.46 7.40
N GLN A 104 -4.61 0.26 6.92
CA GLN A 104 -3.48 -0.33 6.21
C GLN A 104 -2.51 -1.06 7.15
N THR A 105 -2.56 -0.80 8.46
CA THR A 105 -1.78 -1.55 9.47
C THR A 105 -2.09 -3.05 9.48
N LYS A 106 -3.22 -3.47 8.90
CA LYS A 106 -3.62 -4.88 8.74
C LYS A 106 -2.92 -5.59 7.57
N ASP A 107 -2.13 -4.87 6.77
CA ASP A 107 -1.37 -5.42 5.65
C ASP A 107 -0.07 -6.09 6.14
N THR A 108 -0.23 -7.21 6.86
CA THR A 108 0.86 -7.92 7.52
C THR A 108 1.97 -8.29 6.54
N GLY A 109 3.21 -7.93 6.87
CA GLY A 109 4.37 -8.12 6.00
C GLY A 109 4.63 -6.98 5.02
N CYS A 110 3.71 -6.02 4.87
CA CYS A 110 3.86 -4.83 4.05
C CYS A 110 3.49 -3.53 4.80
N THR A 111 3.49 -3.57 6.14
CA THR A 111 3.20 -2.41 7.00
C THR A 111 4.30 -1.35 6.95
N THR A 112 5.48 -1.69 6.45
CA THR A 112 6.59 -0.75 6.24
C THR A 112 7.16 -1.00 4.87
N LEU A 113 7.20 0.03 4.05
CA LEU A 113 7.73 0.01 2.69
C LEU A 113 8.96 0.90 2.66
N LYS A 114 10.09 0.37 2.20
CA LYS A 114 11.35 1.08 2.08
C LYS A 114 11.81 1.11 0.64
N LEU A 115 12.24 2.29 0.22
CA LEU A 115 12.96 2.53 -1.03
C LEU A 115 14.31 3.10 -0.64
N THR A 116 15.37 2.37 -0.98
CA THR A 116 16.74 2.80 -0.74
C THR A 116 17.38 3.12 -2.08
N VAL A 117 17.94 4.34 -2.21
CA VAL A 117 18.83 4.71 -3.29
C VAL A 117 20.24 4.77 -2.72
N LYS A 118 21.18 4.02 -3.30
CA LYS A 118 22.58 4.04 -2.87
C LYS A 118 23.52 3.78 -4.04
N ASN A 119 24.50 4.65 -4.26
CA ASN A 119 25.48 4.52 -5.34
C ASN A 119 24.84 4.27 -6.71
N GLY A 120 23.72 4.94 -7.01
CA GLY A 120 22.96 4.77 -8.25
C GLY A 120 22.07 3.53 -8.33
N ASN A 121 22.10 2.64 -7.34
CA ASN A 121 21.21 1.47 -7.26
C ASN A 121 19.97 1.80 -6.44
N THR A 122 18.81 1.28 -6.87
CA THR A 122 17.55 1.38 -6.12
C THR A 122 17.12 -0.01 -5.66
N THR A 123 16.87 -0.17 -4.36
CA THR A 123 16.37 -1.42 -3.76
C THR A 123 15.06 -1.18 -3.03
N TYR A 124 14.19 -2.19 -3.06
CA TYR A 124 12.86 -2.14 -2.47
C TYR A 124 12.70 -3.22 -1.40
N ASP A 125 12.19 -2.83 -0.24
CA ASP A 125 12.00 -3.75 0.89
C ASP A 125 10.62 -3.53 1.55
N PRO A 126 9.87 -4.59 1.89
CA PRO A 126 10.05 -5.98 1.44
C PRO A 126 9.70 -6.14 -0.04
N ALA A 127 10.54 -6.81 -0.83
CA ALA A 127 10.38 -6.90 -2.29
C ALA A 127 9.00 -7.41 -2.75
N SER A 128 8.38 -8.33 -1.99
CA SER A 128 7.03 -8.86 -2.27
C SER A 128 5.92 -7.82 -2.24
N CYS A 129 6.15 -6.66 -1.62
CA CYS A 129 5.16 -5.61 -1.47
C CYS A 129 5.10 -4.66 -2.67
N TRP A 130 6.13 -4.69 -3.53
CA TRP A 130 6.33 -3.77 -4.65
C TRP A 130 5.97 -4.36 -6.02
N SER A 131 5.55 -5.63 -6.07
CA SER A 131 5.11 -6.27 -7.31
C SER A 131 3.70 -5.81 -7.72
N LYS A 132 3.51 -5.59 -9.03
CA LYS A 132 2.21 -5.28 -9.64
C LYS A 132 1.21 -6.43 -9.53
#